data_AF-A0A934TXN8-F1
#
_entry.id   AF-A0A934TXN8-F1
#
_cell.length_a   1.000
_cell.length_b   1.000
_cell.length_c   1.000
_cell.angle_alpha   90.00
_cell.angle_beta   90.00
_cell.angle_gamma   90.00
#
_symmetry.space_group_name_H-M   'P 1'
#
loop_
_entity.id
_entity.type
_entity.pdbx_description
1 polymer ?
#
loop_
_entity_poly.entity_id
_entity_poly.type
_entity_poly.pdbx_seq_one_letter_code
_entity_poly.pdbx_strand_id
1 'polypeptide(L)'
;MAVSEFQAIHAVALQMAAALDTYEADTDAMVAAWPDLERYRTVSGDVDRLRMYSSSLPATSVQWAELLIAHAQLVHYLWRDCYGEGGGSAEAFRQVRDHHADCIAALRSRCARLARSRHPPPHAA
;
A
#
# COMPACT_ATOMS: atom_id res chain seq x y z
N MET A 1 -7.37 -25.92 15.11
CA MET A 1 -7.83 -24.84 14.21
C MET A 1 -6.94 -23.59 14.30
N ALA A 2 -6.59 -23.09 15.50
CA ALA A 2 -5.76 -21.88 15.66
C ALA A 2 -4.39 -21.87 14.94
N VAL A 3 -3.70 -23.01 14.83
CA VAL A 3 -2.39 -23.10 14.16
C VAL A 3 -2.49 -22.84 12.64
N SER A 4 -3.55 -23.34 12.00
CA SER A 4 -3.77 -23.18 10.56
C SER A 4 -4.17 -21.75 10.19
N GLU A 5 -5.00 -21.13 11.03
CA GLU A 5 -5.41 -19.73 10.85
C GLU A 5 -4.21 -18.78 11.03
N PHE A 6 -3.35 -19.05 12.01
CA PHE A 6 -2.12 -18.30 12.21
C PHE A 6 -1.16 -18.39 11.00
N GLN A 7 -0.95 -19.60 10.48
CA GLN A 7 -0.13 -19.80 9.29
C GLN A 7 -0.70 -19.06 8.07
N ALA A 8 -2.03 -19.03 7.92
CA ALA A 8 -2.68 -18.25 6.86
C ALA A 8 -2.46 -16.74 7.04
N ILE A 9 -2.67 -16.19 8.24
CA ILE A 9 -2.42 -14.77 8.53
C ILE A 9 -0.95 -14.41 8.26
N HIS A 10 -0.01 -15.24 8.70
CA HIS A 10 1.41 -15.05 8.45
C HIS A 10 1.73 -15.01 6.95
N ALA A 11 1.23 -15.99 6.19
CA ALA A 11 1.43 -16.06 4.75
C ALA A 11 0.84 -14.84 4.02
N VAL A 12 -0.39 -14.46 4.34
CA VAL A 12 -1.06 -13.30 3.73
C VAL A 12 -0.32 -12.00 4.09
N ALA A 13 0.16 -11.85 5.33
CA ALA A 13 0.93 -10.67 5.72
C ALA A 13 2.25 -10.53 4.95
N LEU A 14 2.95 -11.64 4.68
CA LEU A 14 4.15 -11.64 3.87
C LEU A 14 3.85 -11.36 2.38
N GLN A 15 2.79 -11.97 1.84
CA GLN A 15 2.34 -11.71 0.47
C GLN A 15 1.95 -10.24 0.26
N MET A 16 1.24 -9.66 1.22
CA MET A 16 0.87 -8.24 1.19
C MET A 16 2.11 -7.34 1.25
N ALA A 17 3.11 -7.67 2.07
CA ALA A 17 4.36 -6.92 2.13
C ALA A 17 5.10 -6.93 0.78
N ALA A 18 5.23 -8.09 0.14
CA ALA A 18 5.86 -8.20 -1.19
C ALA A 18 5.07 -7.46 -2.27
N ALA A 19 3.73 -7.49 -2.19
CA ALA A 19 2.87 -6.74 -3.10
C ALA A 19 3.02 -5.21 -2.91
N LEU A 20 3.27 -4.72 -1.68
CA LEU A 20 3.57 -3.32 -1.43
C LEU A 20 4.90 -2.88 -2.05
N ASP A 21 5.92 -3.75 -2.02
CA ASP A 21 7.21 -3.45 -2.66
C ASP A 21 7.06 -3.32 -4.19
N THR A 22 6.23 -4.18 -4.80
CA THR A 22 5.90 -4.09 -6.23
C THR A 22 5.12 -2.82 -6.54
N TYR A 23 4.06 -2.55 -5.77
CA TYR A 23 3.23 -1.36 -5.89
C TYR A 23 4.03 -0.05 -5.77
N GLU A 24 4.97 0.01 -4.83
CA GLU A 24 5.84 1.17 -4.63
C GLU A 24 6.71 1.42 -5.87
N ALA A 25 7.37 0.37 -6.36
CA ALA A 25 8.21 0.44 -7.57
C ALA A 25 7.39 0.84 -8.81
N ASP A 26 6.21 0.27 -9.00
CA ASP A 26 5.34 0.59 -10.14
C ASP A 26 4.75 2.00 -10.02
N THR A 27 4.45 2.47 -8.80
CA THR A 27 4.01 3.85 -8.57
C THR A 27 5.12 4.86 -8.88
N ASP A 28 6.35 4.61 -8.42
CA ASP A 28 7.50 5.45 -8.74
C ASP A 28 7.73 5.53 -10.25
N ALA A 29 7.63 4.39 -10.95
CA ALA A 29 7.79 4.35 -12.40
C ALA A 29 6.64 5.05 -13.14
N MET A 30 5.40 4.95 -12.65
CA MET A 30 4.24 5.69 -13.16
C MET A 30 4.43 7.20 -13.01
N VAL A 31 4.87 7.66 -11.84
CA VAL A 31 5.15 9.07 -11.56
C VAL A 31 6.22 9.61 -12.51
N ALA A 32 7.31 8.86 -12.72
CA ALA A 32 8.42 9.29 -13.56
C ALA A 32 8.07 9.39 -15.05
N ALA A 33 7.10 8.61 -15.52
CA ALA A 33 6.71 8.53 -16.93
C ALA A 33 5.32 9.13 -17.22
N TRP A 34 4.76 9.92 -16.29
CA TRP A 34 3.41 10.44 -16.44
C TRP A 34 3.28 11.41 -17.63
N PRO A 35 2.20 11.32 -18.44
CA PRO A 35 1.09 10.37 -18.39
C PRO A 35 1.33 9.11 -19.24
N ASP A 36 1.56 7.97 -18.59
CA ASP A 36 1.59 6.64 -19.20
C ASP A 36 0.41 5.81 -18.68
N LEU A 37 -0.56 5.55 -19.54
CA LEU A 37 -1.80 4.86 -19.18
C LEU A 37 -1.61 3.36 -18.93
N GLU A 38 -0.57 2.74 -19.50
CA GLU A 38 -0.28 1.34 -19.20
C GLU A 38 0.25 1.20 -17.78
N ARG A 39 1.15 2.12 -17.37
CA ARG A 39 1.64 2.18 -15.98
C ARG A 39 0.53 2.48 -14.99
N TYR A 40 -0.37 3.41 -15.32
CA TYR A 40 -1.54 3.67 -14.48
C TYR A 40 -2.41 2.42 -14.29
N ARG A 41 -2.63 1.63 -15.35
CA ARG A 41 -3.38 0.37 -15.26
C ARG A 41 -2.66 -0.66 -14.40
N THR A 42 -1.33 -0.78 -14.52
CA THR A 42 -0.52 -1.66 -13.67
C THR A 42 -0.70 -1.31 -12.19
N VAL A 43 -0.50 -0.04 -11.83
CA VAL A 43 -0.64 0.43 -10.44
C VAL A 43 -2.09 0.23 -9.94
N SER A 44 -3.09 0.45 -10.79
CA SER A 44 -4.49 0.17 -10.45
C SER A 44 -4.73 -1.31 -10.15
N GLY A 45 -4.12 -2.21 -10.92
CA GLY A 45 -4.17 -3.65 -10.67
C GLY A 45 -3.48 -4.06 -9.36
N ASP A 46 -2.40 -3.38 -8.98
CA ASP A 46 -1.75 -3.60 -7.69
C ASP A 46 -2.62 -3.13 -6.52
N VAL A 47 -3.33 -2.01 -6.66
CA VAL A 47 -4.32 -1.55 -5.67
C VAL A 47 -5.40 -2.62 -5.44
N ASP A 48 -5.92 -3.22 -6.51
CA ASP A 48 -6.88 -4.32 -6.40
C ASP A 48 -6.29 -5.55 -5.71
N ARG A 49 -5.02 -5.89 -6.00
CA ARG A 49 -4.31 -6.98 -5.33
C ARG A 49 -4.14 -6.72 -3.83
N LEU A 50 -3.74 -5.51 -3.44
CA LEU A 50 -3.60 -5.10 -2.05
C LEU A 50 -4.94 -5.12 -1.31
N ARG A 51 -6.03 -4.71 -1.97
CA ARG A 51 -7.38 -4.81 -1.43
C ARG A 51 -7.76 -6.24 -1.06
N MET A 52 -7.45 -7.20 -1.94
CA MET A 52 -7.72 -8.62 -1.67
C MET A 52 -7.01 -9.10 -0.41
N TYR A 53 -5.72 -8.77 -0.24
CA TYR A 53 -4.99 -9.14 0.97
C TYR A 53 -5.52 -8.44 2.23
N SER A 54 -5.79 -7.13 2.15
CA SER A 54 -6.30 -6.38 3.31
C SER A 54 -7.66 -6.88 3.78
N SER A 55 -8.50 -7.44 2.89
CA SER A 55 -9.78 -8.04 3.28
C SER A 55 -9.61 -9.27 4.18
N SER A 56 -8.48 -9.97 4.05
CA SER A 56 -8.11 -11.13 4.87
C SER A 56 -7.30 -10.75 6.12
N LEU A 57 -6.94 -9.47 6.27
CA LEU A 57 -6.20 -8.93 7.40
C LEU A 57 -6.94 -7.73 8.01
N PRO A 58 -8.00 -7.93 8.82
CA PRO A 58 -8.77 -6.82 9.40
C PRO A 58 -7.91 -5.80 10.16
N ALA A 59 -6.79 -6.29 10.73
CA ALA A 59 -5.79 -5.50 11.43
C ALA A 59 -5.06 -4.45 10.57
N THR A 60 -5.17 -4.49 9.23
CA THR A 60 -4.56 -3.52 8.30
C THR A 60 -5.56 -2.53 7.69
N SER A 61 -6.85 -2.66 8.00
CA SER A 61 -7.93 -1.88 7.37
C SER A 61 -7.74 -0.36 7.41
N VAL A 62 -7.31 0.18 8.54
CA VAL A 62 -7.08 1.63 8.71
C VAL A 62 -5.92 2.10 7.83
N GLN A 63 -4.77 1.44 7.91
CA GLN A 63 -3.60 1.79 7.09
C GLN A 63 -3.87 1.60 5.58
N TRP A 64 -4.70 0.62 5.23
CA TRP A 64 -5.14 0.42 3.86
C TRP A 64 -6.00 1.58 3.36
N ALA A 65 -6.96 2.06 4.16
CA ALA A 65 -7.78 3.22 3.81
C ALA A 65 -6.93 4.49 3.65
N GLU A 66 -5.96 4.71 4.54
CA GLU A 66 -5.01 5.83 4.43
C GLU A 66 -4.20 5.77 3.12
N LEU A 67 -3.68 4.59 2.76
CA LEU A 67 -2.96 4.40 1.50
C LEU A 67 -3.85 4.68 0.27
N LEU A 68 -5.12 4.25 0.30
CA LEU A 68 -6.06 4.54 -0.79
C LEU A 68 -6.32 6.04 -0.95
N ILE A 69 -6.47 6.77 0.16
CA ILE A 69 -6.63 8.23 0.15
C ILE A 69 -5.38 8.88 -0.43
N ALA A 70 -4.19 8.52 0.06
CA ALA A 70 -2.93 9.07 -0.42
C ALA A 70 -2.69 8.76 -1.91
N HIS A 71 -3.03 7.54 -2.37
CA HIS A 71 -2.96 7.17 -3.77
C HIS A 71 -3.89 8.01 -4.64
N ALA A 72 -5.15 8.19 -4.21
CA ALA A 72 -6.10 9.04 -4.93
C ALA A 72 -5.63 10.50 -5.00
N GLN A 73 -5.04 11.03 -3.92
CA GLN A 73 -4.44 12.36 -3.91
C GLN A 73 -3.27 12.47 -4.89
N LEU A 74 -2.38 11.48 -4.93
CA LEU A 74 -1.26 11.43 -5.87
C LEU A 74 -1.74 11.43 -7.32
N VAL A 75 -2.64 10.51 -7.67
CA VAL A 75 -3.20 10.39 -9.02
C VAL A 75 -3.95 11.68 -9.41
N HIS A 76 -4.76 12.23 -8.51
CA HIS A 76 -5.47 13.48 -8.75
C HIS A 76 -4.50 14.64 -9.02
N TYR A 77 -3.42 14.74 -8.25
CA TYR A 77 -2.38 15.75 -8.47
C TYR A 77 -1.76 15.61 -9.86
N LEU A 78 -1.38 14.38 -10.26
CA LEU A 78 -0.79 14.10 -11.57
C LEU A 78 -1.74 14.44 -12.74
N TRP A 79 -3.03 14.15 -12.61
CA TRP A 79 -4.04 14.57 -13.59
C TRP A 79 -4.18 16.10 -13.64
N ARG A 80 -4.24 16.78 -12.48
CA ARG A 80 -4.38 18.24 -12.43
C ARG A 80 -3.20 18.95 -13.09
N ASP A 81 -1.99 18.46 -12.84
CA ASP A 81 -0.76 19.00 -13.44
C ASP A 81 -0.74 18.84 -14.96
N CYS A 82 -1.15 17.68 -15.47
CA CYS A 82 -1.18 17.40 -16.91
C CYS A 82 -2.26 18.18 -17.70
N TYR A 83 -3.41 18.48 -17.08
CA TYR A 83 -4.57 19.06 -17.78
C TYR A 83 -4.86 20.54 -17.44
N GLY A 84 -3.98 21.21 -16.68
CA GLY A 84 -3.89 22.66 -16.68
C GLY A 84 -4.79 23.42 -15.70
N GLU A 85 -5.40 22.76 -14.71
CA GLU A 85 -6.17 23.44 -13.63
C GLU A 85 -5.29 24.02 -12.51
N GLY A 86 -4.10 24.50 -12.86
CA GLY A 86 -3.10 25.03 -11.94
C GLY A 86 -2.05 23.97 -11.60
N GLY A 87 -0.90 24.06 -12.28
CA GLY A 87 0.30 23.32 -11.92
C GLY A 87 0.62 23.58 -10.46
N GLY A 88 0.49 22.54 -9.63
CA GLY A 88 0.81 22.66 -8.22
C GLY A 88 2.31 22.98 -8.08
N SER A 89 2.71 23.59 -6.96
CA SER A 89 4.13 23.79 -6.73
C SER A 89 4.84 22.44 -6.62
N ALA A 90 6.09 22.35 -7.10
CA ALA A 90 6.92 21.17 -6.92
C ALA A 90 6.99 20.71 -5.45
N GLU A 91 6.85 21.64 -4.51
CA GLU A 91 6.77 21.36 -3.09
C GLU A 91 5.46 20.67 -2.68
N ALA A 92 4.31 21.10 -3.21
CA ALA A 92 3.05 20.42 -2.99
C ALA A 92 3.07 18.99 -3.58
N PHE A 93 3.73 18.79 -4.72
CA PHE A 93 3.91 17.45 -5.28
C PHE A 93 4.75 16.56 -4.36
N ARG A 94 5.88 17.09 -3.87
CA ARG A 94 6.77 16.39 -2.94
C ARG A 94 6.01 15.94 -1.69
N GLN A 95 5.21 16.82 -1.09
CA GLN A 95 4.40 16.51 0.09
C GLN A 95 3.40 15.38 -0.15
N VAL A 96 2.72 15.37 -1.30
CA VAL A 96 1.78 14.29 -1.65
C VAL A 96 2.53 12.97 -1.85
N ARG A 97 3.71 12.99 -2.49
CA ARG A 97 4.55 11.80 -2.66
C ARG A 97 5.09 11.28 -1.33
N ASP A 98 5.59 12.15 -0.47
CA ASP A 98 6.12 11.79 0.85
C ASP A 98 5.02 11.19 1.73
N HIS A 99 3.82 11.79 1.72
CA HIS A 99 2.67 11.23 2.43
C HIS A 99 2.28 9.84 1.93
N HIS A 100 2.28 9.63 0.61
CA HIS A 100 2.02 8.32 0.01
C HIS A 100 3.06 7.28 0.42
N ALA A 101 4.35 7.63 0.41
CA ALA A 101 5.44 6.77 0.86
C ALA A 101 5.32 6.42 2.36
N ASP A 102 4.95 7.38 3.21
CA ASP A 102 4.70 7.16 4.64
C ASP A 102 3.57 6.14 4.87
N CYS A 103 2.48 6.24 4.09
CA CYS A 103 1.37 5.29 4.15
C CYS A 103 1.82 3.86 3.74
N ILE A 104 2.64 3.71 2.70
CA ILE A 104 3.22 2.42 2.32
C ILE A 104 4.07 1.87 3.48
N ALA A 105 4.97 2.68 4.03
CA ALA A 105 5.85 2.28 5.12
C ALA A 105 5.09 1.87 6.39
N ALA A 106 4.02 2.59 6.74
CA ALA A 106 3.15 2.27 7.86
C ALA A 106 2.44 0.93 7.68
N LEU A 107 1.90 0.68 6.47
CA LEU A 107 1.21 -0.56 6.13
C LEU A 107 2.18 -1.75 6.11
N ARG A 108 3.36 -1.59 5.50
CA ARG A 108 4.46 -2.58 5.52
C ARG A 108 4.87 -2.92 6.96
N SER A 109 5.03 -1.91 7.81
CA SER A 109 5.34 -2.08 9.23
C SER A 109 4.25 -2.87 9.96
N ARG A 110 2.97 -2.67 9.62
CA ARG A 110 1.85 -3.44 10.18
C ARG A 110 1.90 -4.91 9.73
N CYS A 111 2.11 -5.17 8.44
CA CYS A 111 2.29 -6.53 7.91
C CYS A 111 3.44 -7.25 8.61
N ALA A 112 4.58 -6.58 8.79
CA ALA A 112 5.74 -7.15 9.47
C ALA A 112 5.46 -7.47 10.95
N ARG A 113 4.67 -6.65 11.66
CA ARG A 113 4.24 -6.96 13.02
C ARG A 113 3.33 -8.19 13.06
N LEU A 114 2.38 -8.30 12.13
CA LEU A 114 1.49 -9.47 12.04
C LEU A 114 2.28 -10.75 11.76
N ALA A 115 3.26 -10.70 10.87
CA ALA A 115 4.14 -11.83 10.58
C ALA A 115 5.02 -12.23 11.79
N ARG A 116 5.45 -11.27 12.62
CA ARG A 116 6.31 -11.56 13.79
C ARG A 116 5.55 -11.95 15.05
N SER A 117 4.23 -11.74 15.11
CA SER A 117 3.43 -11.97 16.31
C SER A 117 3.40 -13.47 16.64
N ARG A 118 4.36 -13.97 17.43
CA ARG A 118 4.38 -15.35 17.91
C ARG A 118 3.20 -15.62 18.84
N HIS A 119 2.64 -16.83 18.76
CA HIS A 119 1.76 -17.38 19.78
C HIS A 119 2.47 -17.35 21.15
N PRO A 120 1.85 -16.86 22.24
CA PRO A 120 2.37 -17.13 23.57
C PRO A 120 2.47 -18.65 23.77
N PRO A 121 3.53 -19.18 24.43
CA PRO A 121 3.63 -20.61 24.67
C PRO A 121 2.38 -21.09 25.42
N PRO A 122 1.82 -22.27 25.08
CA PRO A 122 0.75 -22.85 25.89
C PRO A 122 1.28 -22.96 27.32
N HIS A 123 0.60 -22.30 28.25
CA HIS A 123 0.96 -22.31 29.67
C HIS A 123 1.28 -23.74 30.12
N ALA A 124 2.50 -23.94 30.59
CA ALA A 124 2.88 -25.14 31.32
C ALA A 124 2.00 -25.21 32.57
N ALA A 125 1.18 -26.26 32.64
CA ALA A 125 0.41 -26.64 33.82
C ALA A 125 1.34 -27.22 34.91
#